data_AF-W2G4M9-F1
#
_entry.id   AF-W2G4M9-F1
#
_cell.length_a   1.000
_cell.length_b   1.000
_cell.length_c   1.000
_cell.angle_alpha   90.00
_cell.angle_beta   90.00
_cell.angle_gamma   90.00
#
_symmetry.space_group_name_H-M   'P 1'
#
loop_
_entity.id
_entity.type
_entity.pdbx_description
1 polymer ?
#
loop_
_entity_poly.entity_id
_entity_poly.type
_entity_poly.pdbx_seq_one_letter_code
_entity_poly.pdbx_strand_id
1 'polypeptide(L)'
;MGKWLTVEEKYQLIVKHRRNPGLSQVKLAQWAMAAFNLERAPSANTVKKILLTAEEIEEKHRLGVTKRGRDVVSPELETALKSFVDTCNAENVRLSRKLLVQKAQEIVAELPPERRPKLGLSVGWMTNFMARNGIRFREFRRRRVEDTSGLVDNAAVSTEGQPQRTLTDVTDHLALARNTPGRQIVRVDTTIETPRVTELVSGPIQKTVMITGASRGIGLAFVKHYTQEGWNVIAAVRDVNTADEVKSLYPWRLIPLDVADQQSIEEIATMLRGVAIDLLINNAGASGLYSLNETTSEDCLRQIQVNALGPLLVTRALLPNLRLAVSARGFSFVAQVTSRIGSISDNSSGGAYAHRASKGALNVFTKSLAIDLEPQKIGCLLLHPGNVNTAYNNFNGAVEPEESVEGMVRLIDRAKLGDPLQLLHFGKGDIIDW
;
A
#
# COMPACT_ATOMS: atom_id res chain seq x y z
N MET A 1 5.90 -15.66 -22.29
CA MET A 1 6.19 -14.20 -22.36
C MET A 1 7.66 -14.10 -22.79
N GLY A 2 7.97 -13.43 -23.91
CA GLY A 2 9.32 -13.53 -24.51
C GLY A 2 10.44 -13.10 -23.55
N LYS A 3 11.52 -13.87 -23.51
CA LYS A 3 12.73 -13.62 -22.71
C LYS A 3 13.33 -12.25 -23.08
N TRP A 4 13.67 -11.44 -22.07
CA TRP A 4 14.35 -10.16 -22.24
C TRP A 4 15.85 -10.36 -22.47
N LEU A 5 16.46 -9.55 -23.36
CA LEU A 5 17.89 -9.58 -23.67
C LEU A 5 18.74 -9.07 -22.49
N THR A 6 19.79 -9.83 -22.14
CA THR A 6 20.88 -9.45 -21.22
C THR A 6 21.76 -8.34 -21.79
N VAL A 7 22.67 -7.79 -20.98
CA VAL A 7 23.65 -6.79 -21.45
C VAL A 7 24.58 -7.38 -22.51
N GLU A 8 25.01 -8.63 -22.31
CA GLU A 8 25.80 -9.39 -23.30
C GLU A 8 25.04 -9.56 -24.62
N GLU A 9 23.81 -10.05 -24.57
CA GLU A 9 23.01 -10.28 -25.79
C GLU A 9 22.71 -8.95 -26.53
N LYS A 10 22.53 -7.84 -25.79
CA LYS A 10 22.39 -6.50 -26.39
C LYS A 10 23.69 -6.02 -27.03
N TYR A 11 24.83 -6.23 -26.38
CA TYR A 11 26.15 -5.89 -26.92
C TYR A 11 26.43 -6.64 -28.22
N GLN A 12 26.21 -7.97 -28.24
CA GLN A 12 26.38 -8.78 -29.45
C GLN A 12 25.47 -8.33 -30.60
N LEU A 13 24.25 -7.87 -30.29
CA LEU A 13 23.33 -7.30 -31.26
C LEU A 13 23.86 -5.98 -31.86
N ILE A 14 24.45 -5.11 -31.04
CA ILE A 14 25.08 -3.85 -31.48
C ILE A 14 26.28 -4.15 -32.38
N VAL A 15 27.15 -5.11 -31.98
CA VAL A 15 28.29 -5.56 -32.80
C VAL A 15 27.83 -6.08 -34.15
N LYS A 16 26.75 -6.87 -34.18
CA LYS A 16 26.16 -7.39 -35.43
C LYS A 16 25.69 -6.27 -36.36
N HIS A 17 25.02 -5.25 -35.81
CA HIS A 17 24.57 -4.08 -36.56
C HIS A 17 25.74 -3.26 -37.10
N ARG A 18 26.76 -2.98 -36.29
CA ARG A 18 27.96 -2.23 -36.73
C ARG A 18 28.73 -2.93 -37.84
N ARG A 19 28.82 -4.26 -37.82
CA ARG A 19 29.43 -5.05 -38.91
C ARG A 19 28.58 -5.07 -40.18
N ASN A 20 27.28 -4.75 -40.10
CA ASN A 20 26.34 -4.81 -41.21
C ASN A 20 25.32 -3.66 -41.13
N PRO A 21 25.73 -2.40 -41.34
CA PRO A 21 24.86 -1.24 -41.10
C PRO A 21 23.60 -1.22 -41.98
N GLY A 22 23.63 -1.90 -43.13
CA GLY A 22 22.47 -2.05 -44.03
C GLY A 22 21.43 -3.08 -43.58
N LEU A 23 21.64 -3.80 -42.47
CA LEU A 23 20.63 -4.74 -41.95
C LEU A 23 19.44 -3.99 -41.33
N SER A 24 18.23 -4.33 -41.76
CA SER A 24 17.02 -3.77 -41.16
C SER A 24 16.83 -4.25 -39.71
N GLN A 25 16.12 -3.45 -38.91
CA GLN A 25 15.80 -3.75 -37.51
C GLN A 25 15.03 -5.07 -37.35
N VAL A 26 14.19 -5.41 -38.33
CA VAL A 26 13.45 -6.69 -38.38
C VAL A 26 14.41 -7.86 -38.62
N LYS A 27 15.38 -7.72 -39.52
CA LYS A 27 16.40 -8.76 -39.77
C LYS A 27 17.33 -8.94 -38.57
N LEU A 28 17.67 -7.86 -37.87
CA LEU A 28 18.44 -7.92 -36.61
C LEU A 28 17.66 -8.61 -35.49
N ALA A 29 16.35 -8.35 -35.39
CA ALA A 29 15.49 -9.04 -34.44
C ALA A 29 15.41 -10.55 -34.70
N GLN A 30 15.24 -10.96 -35.96
CA GLN A 30 15.22 -12.37 -36.35
C GLN A 30 16.57 -13.05 -36.08
N TRP A 31 17.67 -12.36 -36.39
CA TRP A 31 19.00 -12.85 -36.06
C TRP A 31 19.18 -13.02 -34.54
N ALA A 32 18.75 -12.05 -33.73
CA ALA A 32 18.86 -12.11 -32.27
C ALA A 32 18.03 -13.26 -31.67
N MET A 33 16.86 -13.54 -32.24
CA MET A 33 16.04 -14.69 -31.85
C MET A 33 16.80 -16.00 -32.01
N ALA A 34 17.42 -16.20 -33.18
CA ALA A 34 18.18 -17.40 -33.49
C ALA A 34 19.49 -17.48 -32.70
N ALA A 35 20.24 -16.37 -32.61
CA ALA A 35 21.54 -16.31 -31.95
C ALA A 35 21.48 -16.52 -30.43
N PHE A 36 20.38 -16.12 -29.79
CA PHE A 36 20.21 -16.17 -28.33
C PHE A 36 19.16 -17.19 -27.87
N ASN A 37 18.69 -18.04 -28.78
CA ASN A 37 17.67 -19.07 -28.54
C ASN A 37 16.41 -18.51 -27.83
N LEU A 38 15.84 -17.44 -28.38
CA LEU A 38 14.66 -16.78 -27.83
C LEU A 38 13.38 -17.41 -28.40
N GLU A 39 12.36 -17.61 -27.56
CA GLU A 39 11.03 -18.10 -28.00
C GLU A 39 10.36 -17.20 -29.05
N ARG A 40 10.65 -15.89 -29.01
CA ARG A 40 10.13 -14.88 -29.94
C ARG A 40 11.18 -13.82 -30.22
N ALA A 41 11.19 -13.30 -31.44
CA ALA A 41 12.06 -12.21 -31.82
C ALA A 41 11.68 -10.91 -31.06
N PRO A 42 12.67 -10.10 -30.65
CA PRO A 42 12.39 -8.77 -30.12
C PRO A 42 11.69 -7.91 -31.18
N SER A 43 10.86 -6.96 -30.76
CA SER A 43 10.21 -6.05 -31.72
C SER A 43 11.24 -5.16 -32.44
N ALA A 44 10.93 -4.70 -33.65
CA ALA A 44 11.78 -3.73 -34.37
C ALA A 44 12.03 -2.45 -33.54
N ASN A 45 11.02 -2.01 -32.77
CA ASN A 45 11.16 -0.89 -31.82
C ASN A 45 12.11 -1.20 -30.67
N THR A 46 12.13 -2.43 -30.17
CA THR A 46 13.08 -2.87 -29.15
C THR A 46 14.51 -2.81 -29.69
N VAL A 47 14.73 -3.31 -30.91
CA VAL A 47 16.02 -3.22 -31.60
C VAL A 47 16.44 -1.76 -31.80
N LYS A 48 15.53 -0.91 -32.29
CA LYS A 48 15.77 0.53 -32.45
C LYS A 48 16.23 1.19 -31.14
N LYS A 49 15.57 0.91 -30.02
CA LYS A 49 15.95 1.45 -28.70
C LYS A 49 17.33 0.98 -28.26
N ILE A 50 17.66 -0.29 -28.47
CA ILE A 50 19.00 -0.84 -28.14
C ILE A 50 20.09 -0.11 -28.93
N LEU A 51 19.87 0.13 -30.22
CA LEU A 51 20.83 0.83 -31.08
C LEU A 51 20.98 2.31 -30.70
N LEU A 52 19.90 2.97 -30.27
CA LEU A 52 19.95 4.35 -29.79
C LEU A 52 20.75 4.50 -28.48
N THR A 53 20.81 3.45 -27.66
CA THR A 53 21.55 3.43 -26.38
C THR A 53 22.84 2.60 -26.47
N ALA A 54 23.45 2.50 -27.66
CA ALA A 54 24.57 1.59 -27.91
C ALA A 54 25.79 1.88 -27.04
N GLU A 55 26.18 3.15 -26.91
CA GLU A 55 27.34 3.57 -26.12
C GLU A 55 27.21 3.18 -24.64
N GLU A 56 26.04 3.38 -24.04
CA GLU A 56 25.77 3.00 -22.64
C GLU A 56 25.83 1.48 -22.41
N ILE A 57 25.44 0.68 -23.41
CA ILE A 57 25.45 -0.78 -23.33
C ILE A 57 26.88 -1.31 -23.48
N GLU A 58 27.67 -0.70 -24.37
CA GLU A 58 29.08 -1.04 -24.57
C GLU A 58 29.92 -0.72 -23.34
N GLU A 59 29.65 0.40 -22.66
CA GLU A 59 30.30 0.75 -21.40
C GLU A 59 30.00 -0.30 -20.32
N LYS A 60 28.73 -0.69 -20.16
CA LYS A 60 28.33 -1.74 -19.21
C LYS A 60 29.00 -3.07 -19.50
N HIS A 61 29.07 -3.46 -20.78
CA HIS A 61 29.77 -4.68 -21.19
C HIS A 61 31.28 -4.62 -20.85
N ARG A 62 31.94 -3.48 -21.10
CA ARG A 62 33.36 -3.26 -20.77
C ARG A 62 33.64 -3.41 -19.27
N LEU A 63 32.69 -2.99 -18.43
CA LEU A 63 32.74 -3.13 -16.97
C LEU A 63 32.41 -4.56 -16.46
N GLY A 64 32.28 -5.55 -17.35
CA GLY A 64 32.05 -6.95 -16.97
C GLY A 64 30.62 -7.25 -16.48
N VAL A 65 29.67 -6.38 -16.81
CA VAL A 65 28.27 -6.49 -16.35
C VAL A 65 27.51 -7.50 -17.21
N THR A 66 27.40 -8.75 -16.76
CA THR A 66 26.84 -9.88 -17.55
C THR A 66 25.33 -10.13 -17.35
N LYS A 67 24.77 -9.72 -16.20
CA LYS A 67 23.32 -9.53 -15.99
C LYS A 67 23.07 -8.04 -15.74
N ARG A 68 21.84 -7.58 -15.49
CA ARG A 68 21.59 -6.17 -15.14
C ARG A 68 22.47 -5.81 -13.94
N GLY A 69 23.62 -5.18 -14.18
CA GLY A 69 24.56 -4.77 -13.15
C GLY A 69 23.83 -3.80 -12.26
N ARG A 70 23.69 -4.16 -11.00
CA ARG A 70 23.25 -3.22 -9.98
C ARG A 70 24.52 -2.60 -9.45
N ASP A 71 25.04 -1.61 -10.18
CA ASP A 71 26.27 -0.92 -9.83
C ASP A 71 26.22 -0.44 -8.37
N VAL A 72 27.38 -0.43 -7.71
CA VAL A 72 27.55 0.27 -6.44
C VAL A 72 27.63 1.75 -6.78
N VAL A 73 26.52 2.44 -6.56
CA VAL A 73 26.37 3.86 -6.97
C VAL A 73 27.21 4.81 -6.08
N SER A 74 27.74 4.35 -4.94
CA SER A 74 28.78 5.06 -4.17
C SER A 74 29.66 4.09 -3.37
N PRO A 75 30.91 3.84 -3.81
CA PRO A 75 31.86 3.00 -3.11
C PRO A 75 32.21 3.48 -1.69
N GLU A 76 32.22 4.79 -1.47
CA GLU A 76 32.54 5.41 -0.18
C GLU A 76 31.46 5.13 0.87
N LEU A 77 30.19 5.32 0.49
CA LEU A 77 29.05 4.96 1.34
C LEU A 77 29.01 3.46 1.62
N GLU A 78 29.26 2.63 0.61
CA GLU A 78 29.31 1.18 0.75
C GLU A 78 30.37 0.77 1.79
N THR A 79 31.58 1.35 1.71
CA THR A 79 32.70 1.02 2.58
C THR A 79 32.45 1.48 4.02
N ALA A 80 32.01 2.73 4.20
CA ALA A 80 31.75 3.28 5.54
C ALA A 80 30.59 2.58 6.24
N LEU A 81 29.50 2.27 5.52
CA LEU A 81 28.36 1.57 6.09
C LEU A 81 28.72 0.11 6.42
N LYS A 82 29.58 -0.53 5.62
CA LYS A 82 30.11 -1.86 5.94
C LYS A 82 30.97 -1.82 7.20
N SER A 83 31.84 -0.83 7.36
CA SER A 83 32.66 -0.67 8.57
C SER A 83 31.78 -0.54 9.82
N PHE A 84 30.67 0.20 9.75
CA PHE A 84 29.72 0.30 10.86
C PHE A 84 29.07 -1.05 11.20
N VAL A 85 28.67 -1.82 10.19
CA VAL A 85 28.14 -3.18 10.40
C VAL A 85 29.15 -4.06 11.10
N ASP A 86 30.41 -4.01 10.68
CA ASP A 86 31.49 -4.81 11.28
C ASP A 86 31.74 -4.41 12.74
N THR A 87 31.69 -3.11 13.07
CA THR A 87 31.76 -2.61 14.47
C THR A 87 30.58 -3.10 15.32
N CYS A 88 29.35 -2.98 14.82
CA CYS A 88 28.17 -3.47 15.55
C CYS A 88 28.24 -4.98 15.80
N ASN A 89 28.78 -5.76 14.85
CA ASN A 89 29.01 -7.18 15.03
C ASN A 89 30.06 -7.46 16.12
N ALA A 90 31.17 -6.72 16.13
CA ALA A 90 32.22 -6.87 17.15
C ALA A 90 31.73 -6.53 18.56
N GLU A 91 30.83 -5.55 18.67
CA GLU A 91 30.26 -5.08 19.94
C GLU A 91 28.96 -5.80 20.35
N ASN A 92 28.52 -6.83 19.61
CA ASN A 92 27.25 -7.54 19.81
C ASN A 92 26.01 -6.61 19.82
N VAL A 93 26.06 -5.50 19.09
CA VAL A 93 24.94 -4.58 18.92
C VAL A 93 23.94 -5.17 17.92
N ARG A 94 22.68 -5.30 18.33
CA ARG A 94 21.61 -5.85 17.49
C ARG A 94 21.28 -4.89 16.33
N LEU A 95 21.69 -5.28 15.13
CA LEU A 95 21.41 -4.54 13.90
C LEU A 95 19.94 -4.68 13.49
N SER A 96 19.29 -3.56 13.19
CA SER A 96 17.96 -3.54 12.56
C SER A 96 18.02 -2.80 11.23
N ARG A 97 17.07 -3.06 10.33
CA ARG A 97 16.99 -2.34 9.04
C ARG A 97 16.86 -0.82 9.24
N LYS A 98 16.16 -0.39 10.30
CA LYS A 98 16.04 1.02 10.69
C LYS A 98 17.39 1.63 11.05
N LEU A 99 18.18 0.94 11.86
CA LEU A 99 19.50 1.39 12.29
C LEU A 99 20.48 1.51 11.11
N LEU A 100 20.45 0.57 10.17
CA LEU A 100 21.27 0.61 8.95
C LEU A 100 20.91 1.79 8.03
N VAL A 101 19.62 2.06 7.84
CA VAL A 101 19.16 3.20 7.03
C VAL A 101 19.56 4.53 7.67
N GLN A 102 19.39 4.65 8.99
CA GLN A 102 19.79 5.84 9.73
C GLN A 102 21.30 6.10 9.61
N LYS A 103 22.12 5.07 9.80
CA LYS A 103 23.57 5.23 9.66
C LYS A 103 23.98 5.59 8.22
N ALA A 104 23.33 5.00 7.22
CA ALA A 104 23.58 5.35 5.83
C ALA A 104 23.26 6.83 5.53
N GLN A 105 22.20 7.38 6.13
CA GLN A 105 21.84 8.80 5.99
C GLN A 105 22.88 9.72 6.65
N GLU A 106 23.36 9.36 7.84
CA GLU A 106 24.43 10.10 8.54
C GLU A 106 25.71 10.15 7.68
N ILE A 107 26.14 8.99 7.17
CA ILE A 107 27.33 8.90 6.31
C ILE A 107 27.15 9.77 5.05
N VAL A 108 25.98 9.75 4.41
CA VAL A 108 25.71 10.57 3.22
C VAL A 108 25.73 12.07 3.55
N ALA A 109 25.27 12.47 4.73
CA ALA A 109 25.29 13.87 5.16
C ALA A 109 26.72 14.39 5.38
N GLU A 110 27.62 13.53 5.84
CA GLU A 110 29.03 13.86 6.10
C GLU A 110 29.89 13.91 4.82
N LEU A 111 29.43 13.32 3.72
CA LEU A 111 30.15 13.38 2.44
C LEU A 111 30.13 14.81 1.84
N PRO A 112 31.23 15.25 1.19
CA PRO A 112 31.25 16.52 0.46
C PRO A 112 30.14 16.60 -0.59
N PRO A 113 29.47 17.75 -0.79
CA PRO A 113 28.30 17.87 -1.67
C PRO A 113 28.48 17.29 -3.08
N GLU A 114 29.66 17.48 -3.67
CA GLU A 114 30.07 16.99 -4.98
C GLU A 114 30.26 15.47 -5.05
N ARG A 115 30.42 14.79 -3.90
CA ARG A 115 30.57 13.34 -3.77
C ARG A 115 29.35 12.66 -3.16
N ARG A 116 28.29 13.41 -2.81
CA ARG A 116 27.06 12.83 -2.28
C ARG A 116 26.35 12.03 -3.37
N PRO A 117 26.08 10.73 -3.15
CA PRO A 117 25.31 9.96 -4.13
C PRO A 117 23.90 10.54 -4.26
N LYS A 118 23.41 10.69 -5.50
CA LYS A 118 22.00 10.99 -5.79
C LYS A 118 21.13 9.73 -5.61
N LEU A 119 21.21 9.13 -4.43
CA LEU A 119 20.51 7.91 -4.06
C LEU A 119 19.54 8.23 -2.94
N GLY A 120 18.26 7.94 -3.12
CA GLY A 120 17.24 8.08 -2.07
C GLY A 120 17.34 7.01 -0.96
N LEU A 121 18.49 6.32 -0.82
CA LEU A 121 18.72 5.20 0.10
C LEU A 121 17.55 4.21 0.13
N SER A 122 17.02 3.90 -1.06
CA SER A 122 15.78 3.14 -1.22
C SER A 122 15.87 1.74 -0.60
N VAL A 123 14.72 1.14 -0.28
CA VAL A 123 14.64 -0.24 0.22
C VAL A 123 15.35 -1.22 -0.73
N GLY A 124 15.28 -0.97 -2.05
CA GLY A 124 15.99 -1.76 -3.06
C GLY A 124 17.51 -1.59 -2.97
N TRP A 125 18.01 -0.36 -2.76
CA TRP A 125 19.44 -0.12 -2.55
C TRP A 125 19.93 -0.80 -1.27
N MET A 126 19.22 -0.66 -0.16
CA MET A 126 19.56 -1.30 1.13
C MET A 126 19.52 -2.83 1.05
N THR A 127 18.53 -3.39 0.35
CA THR A 127 18.45 -4.84 0.11
C THR A 127 19.62 -5.34 -0.72
N ASN A 128 20.08 -4.55 -1.70
CA ASN A 128 21.27 -4.90 -2.49
C ASN A 128 22.56 -4.78 -1.69
N PHE A 129 22.72 -3.72 -0.90
CA PHE A 129 23.86 -3.54 0.02
C PHE A 129 23.97 -4.71 1.00
N MET A 130 22.87 -5.08 1.65
CA MET A 130 22.81 -6.23 2.56
C MET A 130 23.18 -7.54 1.87
N ALA A 131 22.66 -7.77 0.66
CA ALA A 131 22.95 -8.97 -0.11
C ALA A 131 24.44 -9.05 -0.50
N ARG A 132 25.05 -7.93 -0.91
CA ARG A 132 26.49 -7.86 -1.25
C ARG A 132 27.39 -8.09 -0.05
N ASN A 133 26.94 -7.67 1.13
CA ASN A 133 27.71 -7.75 2.38
C ASN A 133 27.31 -8.94 3.27
N GLY A 134 26.52 -9.88 2.76
CA GLY A 134 26.18 -11.13 3.47
C GLY A 134 25.24 -10.97 4.68
N ILE A 135 24.55 -9.85 4.81
CA ILE A 135 23.66 -9.53 5.94
C ILE A 135 22.29 -10.19 5.72
N ARG A 136 21.78 -10.96 6.69
CA ARG A 136 20.45 -11.60 6.65
C ARG A 136 19.67 -11.35 7.95
N PHE A 137 18.36 -11.17 7.84
CA PHE A 137 17.44 -11.17 8.99
C PHE A 137 16.70 -12.51 9.07
N ARG A 138 16.35 -12.98 10.28
CA ARG A 138 15.75 -14.31 10.51
C ARG A 138 14.22 -14.25 10.42
N GLU A 139 13.60 -15.19 9.69
CA GLU A 139 12.14 -15.36 9.68
C GLU A 139 11.64 -16.00 10.98
N PHE A 140 10.54 -15.46 11.52
CA PHE A 140 9.90 -15.96 12.74
C PHE A 140 9.14 -17.27 12.45
N ARG A 141 9.62 -18.42 12.95
CA ARG A 141 8.90 -19.71 12.87
C ARG A 141 7.65 -19.68 13.76
N ARG A 142 6.45 -19.77 13.19
CA ARG A 142 5.24 -20.18 13.93
C ARG A 142 5.34 -21.65 14.32
N ARG A 143 5.32 -21.97 15.62
CA ARG A 143 5.12 -23.34 16.13
C ARG A 143 3.74 -23.83 15.70
N ARG A 144 3.69 -24.91 14.92
CA ARG A 144 2.50 -25.72 14.65
C ARG A 144 2.18 -26.48 15.94
N VAL A 145 1.00 -26.28 16.52
CA VAL A 145 0.47 -27.18 17.55
C VAL A 145 -0.24 -28.29 16.79
N GLU A 146 0.42 -29.42 16.64
CA GLU A 146 -0.22 -30.68 16.27
C GLU A 146 -0.80 -31.30 17.54
N ASP A 147 -2.11 -31.52 17.51
CA ASP A 147 -2.86 -32.22 18.52
C ASP A 147 -2.69 -33.73 18.27
N THR A 148 -1.82 -34.38 19.05
CA THR A 148 -1.84 -35.84 19.21
C THR A 148 -1.48 -36.20 20.64
N SER A 149 -2.48 -36.74 21.33
CA SER A 149 -2.35 -37.54 22.53
C SER A 149 -1.33 -38.68 22.36
N GLY A 150 -0.45 -38.87 23.35
CA GLY A 150 0.12 -40.18 23.66
C GLY A 150 1.64 -40.30 23.70
N LEU A 151 2.14 -40.50 24.92
CA LEU A 151 3.26 -41.36 25.32
C LEU A 151 4.71 -40.90 25.08
N VAL A 152 5.52 -41.40 26.01
CA VAL A 152 6.87 -41.02 26.45
C VAL A 152 7.94 -41.76 25.60
N ASP A 153 9.09 -41.14 25.31
CA ASP A 153 10.42 -41.60 25.76
C ASP A 153 11.63 -40.91 25.08
N ASN A 154 12.72 -40.85 25.85
CA ASN A 154 14.02 -40.23 25.60
C ASN A 154 14.87 -40.95 24.54
N ALA A 155 15.71 -40.19 23.80
CA ALA A 155 17.08 -40.60 23.46
C ALA A 155 17.93 -39.42 22.90
N ALA A 156 19.17 -39.33 23.38
CA ALA A 156 20.22 -38.43 22.92
C ALA A 156 20.98 -38.98 21.68
N VAL A 157 21.82 -38.15 21.04
CA VAL A 157 23.20 -38.41 20.51
C VAL A 157 23.55 -37.53 19.28
N SER A 158 24.38 -36.53 19.58
CA SER A 158 25.59 -35.95 18.94
C SER A 158 25.96 -36.04 17.43
N THR A 159 26.46 -34.89 16.94
CA THR A 159 27.67 -34.60 16.08
C THR A 159 27.62 -35.02 14.61
N GLU A 160 28.12 -34.30 13.58
CA GLU A 160 29.19 -33.29 13.50
C GLU A 160 29.22 -32.65 12.09
N GLY A 161 29.80 -31.44 11.97
CA GLY A 161 30.54 -31.00 10.77
C GLY A 161 29.85 -30.06 9.78
N GLN A 162 30.15 -28.74 9.85
CA GLN A 162 30.45 -27.81 8.74
C GLN A 162 30.48 -26.34 9.25
N PRO A 163 31.23 -25.43 8.59
CA PRO A 163 32.01 -24.37 9.24
C PRO A 163 31.14 -23.23 9.81
N GLN A 164 31.52 -22.75 11.01
CA GLN A 164 30.96 -21.54 11.62
C GLN A 164 31.10 -20.36 10.66
N ARG A 165 29.99 -19.95 10.04
CA ARG A 165 29.82 -18.61 9.50
C ARG A 165 29.03 -17.81 10.53
N THR A 166 29.61 -16.72 10.99
CA THR A 166 29.03 -15.78 11.96
C THR A 166 27.60 -15.39 11.57
N LEU A 167 26.63 -15.98 12.25
CA LEU A 167 25.20 -15.67 12.16
C LEU A 167 24.90 -14.56 13.17
N THR A 168 24.58 -13.36 12.69
CA THR A 168 24.05 -12.30 13.55
C THR A 168 22.55 -12.52 13.79
N ASP A 169 22.13 -12.65 15.05
CA ASP A 169 20.74 -12.91 15.43
C ASP A 169 19.94 -11.59 15.51
N VAL A 170 18.84 -11.50 14.75
CA VAL A 170 17.94 -10.33 14.75
C VAL A 170 16.49 -10.82 14.76
N THR A 171 15.73 -10.44 15.78
CA THR A 171 14.35 -10.90 16.00
C THR A 171 13.28 -9.94 15.45
N ASP A 172 12.13 -10.51 15.08
CA ASP A 172 10.88 -9.85 14.69
C ASP A 172 9.85 -10.06 15.81
N HIS A 173 8.93 -9.12 16.11
CA HIS A 173 8.06 -9.20 17.30
C HIS A 173 6.56 -9.20 16.94
N LEU A 174 5.91 -10.38 16.91
CA LEU A 174 4.45 -10.53 16.92
C LEU A 174 4.03 -11.92 17.48
N ALA A 175 3.36 -11.99 18.65
CA ALA A 175 2.20 -12.87 18.95
C ALA A 175 1.66 -12.83 20.42
N LEU A 176 0.32 -13.03 20.53
CA LEU A 176 -0.51 -13.67 21.57
C LEU A 176 -1.29 -12.81 22.60
N ALA A 177 -2.64 -12.89 22.52
CA ALA A 177 -3.52 -13.28 23.65
C ALA A 177 -4.99 -13.51 23.21
N ARG A 178 -5.49 -14.75 23.33
CA ARG A 178 -6.90 -15.11 23.55
C ARG A 178 -6.93 -16.25 24.56
N ASN A 179 -7.63 -16.06 25.69
CA ASN A 179 -8.54 -17.00 26.36
C ASN A 179 -9.01 -16.44 27.72
N THR A 180 -10.33 -16.30 27.87
CA THR A 180 -11.08 -15.82 29.05
C THR A 180 -11.46 -17.00 29.97
N PRO A 181 -11.86 -16.75 31.24
CA PRO A 181 -13.15 -17.33 31.66
C PRO A 181 -14.04 -16.38 32.48
N GLY A 182 -15.34 -16.75 32.52
CA GLY A 182 -16.50 -15.89 32.74
C GLY A 182 -16.69 -15.28 34.14
N ARG A 183 -17.53 -14.25 34.19
CA ARG A 183 -18.08 -13.71 35.44
C ARG A 183 -19.58 -13.43 35.30
N GLN A 184 -20.32 -13.84 36.31
CA GLN A 184 -21.78 -13.81 36.46
C GLN A 184 -22.39 -12.42 36.25
N ILE A 185 -23.56 -12.38 35.60
CA ILE A 185 -24.40 -11.20 35.48
C ILE A 185 -25.25 -11.08 36.76
N VAL A 186 -25.01 -10.01 37.53
CA VAL A 186 -25.93 -9.54 38.57
C VAL A 186 -26.71 -8.36 37.99
N ARG A 187 -28.05 -8.47 37.95
CA ARG A 187 -28.95 -7.37 37.59
C ARG A 187 -28.94 -6.33 38.71
N VAL A 188 -28.68 -5.08 38.36
CA VAL A 188 -28.93 -3.93 39.24
C VAL A 188 -29.82 -2.97 38.46
N ASP A 189 -31.07 -2.87 38.90
CA ASP A 189 -32.00 -1.84 38.43
C ASP A 189 -31.51 -0.49 38.91
N THR A 190 -31.17 0.40 37.96
CA THR A 190 -30.93 1.81 38.24
C THR A 190 -31.66 2.63 37.19
N THR A 191 -32.73 3.29 37.64
CA THR A 191 -33.40 4.38 36.94
C THR A 191 -32.41 5.52 36.70
N ILE A 192 -32.07 5.77 35.43
CA ILE A 192 -31.29 6.93 35.02
C ILE A 192 -32.26 7.97 34.45
N GLU A 193 -32.43 9.07 35.16
CA GLU A 193 -33.07 10.28 34.65
C GLU A 193 -32.28 10.83 33.46
N THR A 194 -32.99 11.20 32.40
CA THR A 194 -32.41 11.77 31.17
C THR A 194 -32.20 13.27 31.37
N PRO A 195 -30.97 13.81 31.23
CA PRO A 195 -30.80 15.26 31.19
C PRO A 195 -31.23 15.78 29.82
N ARG A 196 -32.21 16.70 29.82
CA ARG A 196 -32.56 17.53 28.66
C ARG A 196 -31.40 18.48 28.38
N VAL A 197 -30.67 18.26 27.28
CA VAL A 197 -29.76 19.28 26.75
C VAL A 197 -30.55 20.18 25.81
N THR A 198 -30.97 21.32 26.34
CA THR A 198 -31.42 22.47 25.56
C THR A 198 -30.33 23.52 25.71
N GLU A 199 -29.32 23.48 24.84
CA GLU A 199 -28.43 24.63 24.66
C GLU A 199 -28.28 24.92 23.17
N LEU A 200 -28.70 26.13 22.82
CA LEU A 200 -28.60 26.72 21.50
C LEU A 200 -27.13 26.89 21.13
N VAL A 201 -26.68 26.23 20.06
CA VAL A 201 -25.47 26.67 19.33
C VAL A 201 -25.93 27.37 18.07
N SER A 202 -26.13 28.69 18.18
CA SER A 202 -26.40 29.59 17.06
C SER A 202 -25.10 29.94 16.32
N GLY A 203 -24.52 28.94 15.68
CA GLY A 203 -23.50 29.09 14.64
C GLY A 203 -23.89 28.24 13.42
N PRO A 204 -23.35 28.49 12.21
CA PRO A 204 -23.62 27.61 11.08
C PRO A 204 -23.21 26.19 11.47
N ILE A 205 -24.14 25.23 11.37
CA ILE A 205 -23.90 23.84 11.72
C ILE A 205 -22.75 23.34 10.84
N GLN A 206 -21.56 23.09 11.40
CA GLN A 206 -20.39 22.65 10.65
C GLN A 206 -20.59 21.27 10.05
N LYS A 207 -20.19 21.08 8.79
CA LYS A 207 -20.29 19.79 8.10
C LYS A 207 -19.36 18.76 8.72
N THR A 208 -19.77 17.50 8.73
CA THR A 208 -19.01 16.39 9.32
C THR A 208 -18.57 15.42 8.23
N VAL A 209 -17.28 15.07 8.24
CA VAL A 209 -16.70 14.03 7.38
C VAL A 209 -16.13 12.92 8.23
N MET A 210 -16.41 11.66 7.86
CA MET A 210 -15.73 10.49 8.44
C MET A 210 -14.81 9.85 7.41
N ILE A 211 -13.55 9.64 7.78
CA ILE A 211 -12.51 9.09 6.90
C ILE A 211 -11.99 7.78 7.50
N THR A 212 -12.16 6.67 6.79
CA THR A 212 -11.58 5.37 7.19
C THR A 212 -10.14 5.25 6.70
N GLY A 213 -9.27 4.60 7.49
CA GLY A 213 -7.86 4.44 7.12
C GLY A 213 -7.09 5.77 7.12
N ALA A 214 -7.39 6.64 8.08
CA ALA A 214 -6.89 8.01 8.14
C ALA A 214 -5.43 8.14 8.63
N SER A 215 -4.76 7.04 8.99
CA SER A 215 -3.47 7.11 9.72
C SER A 215 -2.28 7.55 8.89
N ARG A 216 -2.35 7.44 7.55
CA ARG A 216 -1.25 7.78 6.62
C ARG A 216 -1.74 7.91 5.18
N GLY A 217 -0.87 8.41 4.30
CA GLY A 217 -1.09 8.47 2.85
C GLY A 217 -2.35 9.26 2.49
N ILE A 218 -3.16 8.75 1.56
CA ILE A 218 -4.37 9.40 1.06
C ILE A 218 -5.34 9.77 2.19
N GLY A 219 -5.59 8.86 3.13
CA GLY A 219 -6.52 9.10 4.23
C GLY A 219 -6.10 10.24 5.15
N LEU A 220 -4.80 10.33 5.43
CA LEU A 220 -4.22 11.43 6.20
C LEU A 220 -4.30 12.76 5.43
N ALA A 221 -4.04 12.74 4.12
CA ALA A 221 -4.17 13.93 3.28
C ALA A 221 -5.64 14.44 3.26
N PHE A 222 -6.64 13.55 3.25
CA PHE A 222 -8.03 13.94 3.46
C PHE A 222 -8.27 14.59 4.82
N VAL A 223 -7.69 14.06 5.91
CA VAL A 223 -7.81 14.69 7.24
C VAL A 223 -7.22 16.10 7.22
N LYS A 224 -6.00 16.25 6.69
CA LYS A 224 -5.33 17.57 6.55
C LYS A 224 -6.25 18.55 5.83
N HIS A 225 -6.77 18.15 4.67
CA HIS A 225 -7.65 18.98 3.85
C HIS A 225 -8.93 19.40 4.60
N TYR A 226 -9.73 18.45 5.08
CA TYR A 226 -11.03 18.78 5.68
C TYR A 226 -10.91 19.48 7.04
N THR A 227 -9.84 19.26 7.79
CA THR A 227 -9.54 20.08 8.98
C THR A 227 -9.27 21.54 8.58
N GLN A 228 -8.46 21.77 7.53
CA GLN A 228 -8.16 23.12 7.04
C GLN A 228 -9.42 23.84 6.53
N GLU A 229 -10.35 23.11 5.91
CA GLU A 229 -11.66 23.62 5.47
C GLU A 229 -12.67 23.83 6.63
N GLY A 230 -12.28 23.55 7.88
CA GLY A 230 -13.12 23.78 9.06
C GLY A 230 -14.28 22.81 9.23
N TRP A 231 -14.18 21.60 8.66
CA TRP A 231 -15.16 20.54 8.88
C TRP A 231 -14.91 19.82 10.21
N ASN A 232 -15.97 19.23 10.77
CA ASN A 232 -15.86 18.26 11.84
C ASN A 232 -15.29 16.96 11.28
N VAL A 233 -13.98 16.76 11.42
CA VAL A 233 -13.31 15.54 10.93
C VAL A 233 -13.35 14.42 11.96
N ILE A 234 -13.98 13.30 11.60
CA ILE A 234 -13.89 12.03 12.30
C ILE A 234 -12.83 11.18 11.58
N ALA A 235 -11.62 11.15 12.14
CA ALA A 235 -10.51 10.35 11.63
C ALA A 235 -10.55 8.95 12.24
N ALA A 236 -10.77 7.92 11.41
CA ALA A 236 -10.80 6.54 11.87
C ALA A 236 -9.50 5.80 11.49
N VAL A 237 -8.81 5.27 12.50
CA VAL A 237 -7.51 4.61 12.40
C VAL A 237 -7.54 3.26 13.11
N ARG A 238 -6.70 2.29 12.76
CA ARG A 238 -6.70 0.99 13.46
C ARG A 238 -6.22 1.08 14.91
N ASP A 239 -5.21 1.91 15.15
CA ASP A 239 -4.66 2.14 16.48
C ASP A 239 -4.51 3.65 16.71
N VAL A 240 -5.30 4.18 17.63
CA VAL A 240 -5.30 5.60 17.98
C VAL A 240 -4.01 6.00 18.71
N ASN A 241 -3.33 5.06 19.37
CA ASN A 241 -2.14 5.37 20.17
C ASN A 241 -0.96 5.71 19.28
N THR A 242 -0.85 5.12 18.10
CA THR A 242 0.24 5.31 17.14
C THR A 242 -0.05 6.33 16.03
N ALA A 243 -1.19 7.01 16.08
CA ALA A 243 -1.64 7.95 15.05
C ALA A 243 -1.22 9.41 15.30
N ASP A 244 0.05 9.65 15.68
CA ASP A 244 0.51 10.98 16.14
C ASP A 244 0.39 12.07 15.08
N GLU A 245 0.66 11.76 13.81
CA GLU A 245 0.49 12.73 12.72
C GLU A 245 -0.98 13.15 12.59
N VAL A 246 -1.93 12.23 12.73
CA VAL A 246 -3.37 12.54 12.73
C VAL A 246 -3.75 13.38 13.95
N LYS A 247 -3.25 13.05 15.14
CA LYS A 247 -3.51 13.84 16.37
C LYS A 247 -3.03 15.27 16.23
N SER A 248 -1.88 15.49 15.58
CA SER A 248 -1.31 16.83 15.37
C SER A 248 -2.17 17.74 14.48
N LEU A 249 -3.14 17.15 13.76
CA LEU A 249 -4.11 17.87 12.94
C LEU A 249 -5.41 18.18 13.70
N TYR A 250 -5.49 17.87 14.99
CA TYR A 250 -6.64 18.17 15.86
C TYR A 250 -8.01 17.82 15.22
N PRO A 251 -8.22 16.59 14.72
CA PRO A 251 -9.53 16.19 14.20
C PRO A 251 -10.57 16.29 15.31
N TRP A 252 -11.82 16.57 14.95
CA TRP A 252 -12.92 16.64 15.90
C TRP A 252 -13.08 15.34 16.69
N ARG A 253 -12.86 14.18 16.04
CA ARG A 253 -12.77 12.88 16.70
C ARG A 253 -11.69 12.01 16.07
N LEU A 254 -10.94 11.29 16.90
CA LEU A 254 -10.02 10.22 16.50
C LEU A 254 -10.54 8.90 17.09
N ILE A 255 -10.92 7.94 16.24
CA ILE A 255 -11.58 6.70 16.68
C ILE A 255 -10.87 5.44 16.16
N PRO A 256 -10.89 4.32 16.93
CA PRO A 256 -10.37 3.05 16.47
C PRO A 256 -11.36 2.40 15.48
N LEU A 257 -10.86 1.95 14.32
CA LEU A 257 -11.63 1.19 13.34
C LEU A 257 -10.73 0.23 12.55
N ASP A 258 -11.01 -1.06 12.67
CA ASP A 258 -10.60 -2.06 11.67
C ASP A 258 -11.82 -2.41 10.80
N VAL A 259 -11.77 -2.02 9.53
CA VAL A 259 -12.88 -2.26 8.57
C VAL A 259 -13.07 -3.74 8.23
N ALA A 260 -12.13 -4.61 8.58
CA ALA A 260 -12.30 -6.06 8.44
C ALA A 260 -12.97 -6.71 9.66
N ASP A 261 -13.10 -6.00 10.78
CA ASP A 261 -13.68 -6.52 12.01
C ASP A 261 -15.09 -5.99 12.23
N GLN A 262 -16.07 -6.90 12.18
CA GLN A 262 -17.48 -6.58 12.37
C GLN A 262 -17.74 -5.95 13.74
N GLN A 263 -17.05 -6.39 14.79
CA GLN A 263 -17.25 -5.83 16.13
C GLN A 263 -16.70 -4.40 16.21
N SER A 264 -15.54 -4.14 15.62
CA SER A 264 -14.99 -2.79 15.51
C SER A 264 -15.95 -1.82 14.80
N ILE A 265 -16.63 -2.28 13.74
CA ILE A 265 -17.64 -1.50 13.01
C ILE A 265 -18.87 -1.20 13.89
N GLU A 266 -19.35 -2.16 14.68
CA GLU A 266 -20.50 -1.98 15.57
C GLU A 266 -20.21 -1.03 16.73
N GLU A 267 -18.98 -1.08 17.25
CA GLU A 267 -18.50 -0.18 18.30
C GLU A 267 -18.47 1.27 17.82
N ILE A 268 -17.96 1.55 16.61
CA ILE A 268 -17.97 2.92 16.08
C ILE A 268 -19.37 3.42 15.76
N ALA A 269 -20.27 2.54 15.29
CA ALA A 269 -21.65 2.93 15.03
C ALA A 269 -22.37 3.30 16.34
N THR A 270 -22.03 2.63 17.44
CA THR A 270 -22.50 2.97 18.77
C THR A 270 -21.90 4.29 19.28
N MET A 271 -20.59 4.50 19.12
CA MET A 271 -19.90 5.72 19.54
C MET A 271 -20.39 6.97 18.80
N LEU A 272 -20.82 6.81 17.55
CA LEU A 272 -21.26 7.89 16.68
C LEU A 272 -22.78 8.08 16.68
N ARG A 273 -23.56 7.40 17.53
CA ARG A 273 -25.02 7.63 17.58
C ARG A 273 -25.35 9.11 17.77
N GLY A 274 -26.31 9.62 16.99
CA GLY A 274 -26.73 11.03 17.03
C GLY A 274 -25.79 11.99 16.30
N VAL A 275 -24.67 11.53 15.73
CA VAL A 275 -23.77 12.37 14.94
C VAL A 275 -24.19 12.35 13.47
N ALA A 276 -24.58 13.50 12.91
CA ALA A 276 -24.78 13.64 11.47
C ALA A 276 -23.44 13.52 10.73
N ILE A 277 -23.37 12.68 9.70
CA ILE A 277 -22.20 12.53 8.82
C ILE A 277 -22.60 12.93 7.41
N ASP A 278 -22.09 14.08 6.96
CA ASP A 278 -22.41 14.64 5.64
C ASP A 278 -21.65 13.93 4.52
N LEU A 279 -20.44 13.44 4.84
CA LEU A 279 -19.57 12.72 3.92
C LEU A 279 -18.89 11.54 4.61
N LEU A 280 -19.09 10.33 4.09
CA LEU A 280 -18.32 9.15 4.46
C LEU A 280 -17.30 8.84 3.37
N ILE A 281 -16.00 8.93 3.68
CA ILE A 281 -14.91 8.55 2.79
C ILE A 281 -14.34 7.20 3.24
N ASN A 282 -14.70 6.17 2.49
CA ASN A 282 -14.13 4.83 2.62
C ASN A 282 -12.78 4.77 1.89
N ASN A 283 -11.71 5.05 2.63
CA ASN A 283 -10.34 5.07 2.11
C ASN A 283 -9.50 3.86 2.56
N ALA A 284 -9.84 3.22 3.69
CA ALA A 284 -9.10 2.07 4.19
C ALA A 284 -8.94 0.99 3.09
N GLY A 285 -7.72 0.47 2.96
CA GLY A 285 -7.40 -0.49 1.92
C GLY A 285 -6.20 -1.36 2.25
N ALA A 286 -6.21 -2.56 1.71
CA ALA A 286 -5.18 -3.56 1.76
C ALA A 286 -4.60 -3.82 0.36
N SER A 287 -3.29 -3.99 0.30
CA SER A 287 -2.60 -4.62 -0.83
C SER A 287 -2.18 -6.03 -0.44
N GLY A 288 -1.75 -6.82 -1.43
CA GLY A 288 -1.25 -8.16 -1.23
C GLY A 288 -0.45 -8.64 -2.42
N LEU A 289 -0.56 -9.93 -2.71
CA LEU A 289 0.29 -10.61 -3.68
C LEU A 289 -0.15 -10.27 -5.12
N TYR A 290 0.82 -10.23 -6.03
CA TYR A 290 0.60 -9.70 -7.37
C TYR A 290 0.59 -10.78 -8.45
N SER A 291 1.40 -11.83 -8.30
CA SER A 291 1.54 -12.87 -9.31
C SER A 291 0.61 -14.06 -9.07
N LEU A 292 0.29 -14.80 -10.15
CA LEU A 292 -0.52 -16.01 -10.07
C LEU A 292 0.12 -17.08 -9.16
N ASN A 293 1.44 -17.21 -9.22
CA ASN A 293 2.19 -18.23 -8.49
C ASN A 293 2.23 -17.96 -6.97
N GLU A 294 2.08 -16.70 -6.57
CA GLU A 294 2.11 -16.30 -5.15
C GLU A 294 0.71 -16.18 -4.56
N THR A 295 -0.31 -15.87 -5.37
CA THR A 295 -1.67 -15.59 -4.89
C THR A 295 -2.25 -16.79 -4.13
N THR A 296 -2.71 -16.56 -2.90
CA THR A 296 -3.35 -17.57 -2.06
C THR A 296 -4.81 -17.23 -1.76
N SER A 297 -5.57 -18.22 -1.28
CA SER A 297 -6.93 -18.03 -0.78
C SER A 297 -7.00 -16.97 0.32
N GLU A 298 -6.06 -16.99 1.26
CA GLU A 298 -6.03 -16.09 2.40
C GLU A 298 -5.81 -14.65 1.95
N ASP A 299 -4.93 -14.44 0.96
CA ASP A 299 -4.70 -13.11 0.38
C ASP A 299 -5.94 -12.57 -0.34
N CYS A 300 -6.60 -13.40 -1.16
CA CYS A 300 -7.85 -13.06 -1.82
C CYS A 300 -8.94 -12.68 -0.81
N LEU A 301 -9.19 -13.54 0.19
CA LEU A 301 -10.22 -13.32 1.20
C LEU A 301 -9.96 -12.04 2.00
N ARG A 302 -8.72 -11.84 2.46
CA ARG A 302 -8.35 -10.64 3.22
C ARG A 302 -8.53 -9.36 2.41
N GLN A 303 -8.12 -9.34 1.14
CA GLN A 303 -8.28 -8.16 0.29
C GLN A 303 -9.75 -7.87 -0.01
N ILE A 304 -10.58 -8.90 -0.26
CA ILE A 304 -12.03 -8.74 -0.43
C ILE A 304 -12.67 -8.21 0.86
N GLN A 305 -12.29 -8.77 2.01
CA GLN A 305 -12.79 -8.36 3.31
C GLN A 305 -12.49 -6.89 3.60
N VAL A 306 -11.25 -6.44 3.39
CA VAL A 306 -10.85 -5.05 3.67
C VAL A 306 -11.34 -4.09 2.59
N ASN A 307 -11.18 -4.40 1.31
CA ASN A 307 -11.37 -3.43 0.22
C ASN A 307 -12.80 -3.34 -0.30
N ALA A 308 -13.64 -4.36 -0.07
CA ALA A 308 -15.00 -4.42 -0.60
C ALA A 308 -16.05 -4.57 0.51
N LEU A 309 -15.96 -5.64 1.32
CA LEU A 309 -16.94 -5.88 2.38
C LEU A 309 -16.85 -4.84 3.49
N GLY A 310 -15.65 -4.44 3.90
CA GLY A 310 -15.44 -3.41 4.91
C GLY A 310 -16.18 -2.11 4.60
N PRO A 311 -15.93 -1.47 3.43
CA PRO A 311 -16.67 -0.27 3.01
C PRO A 311 -18.19 -0.46 2.96
N LEU A 312 -18.68 -1.61 2.50
CA LEU A 312 -20.11 -1.92 2.49
C LEU A 312 -20.68 -1.97 3.92
N LEU A 313 -20.00 -2.68 4.83
CA LEU A 313 -20.46 -2.88 6.20
C LEU A 313 -20.35 -1.60 7.04
N VAL A 314 -19.29 -0.80 6.86
CA VAL A 314 -19.17 0.53 7.47
C VAL A 314 -20.30 1.44 6.98
N THR A 315 -20.57 1.47 5.67
CA THR A 315 -21.67 2.26 5.11
C THR A 315 -23.00 1.83 5.71
N ARG A 316 -23.27 0.52 5.77
CA ARG A 316 -24.48 -0.06 6.38
C ARG A 316 -24.63 0.36 7.84
N ALA A 317 -23.56 0.25 8.63
CA ALA A 317 -23.59 0.56 10.06
C ALA A 317 -23.82 2.05 10.33
N LEU A 318 -23.35 2.93 9.43
CA LEU A 318 -23.47 4.38 9.53
C LEU A 318 -24.67 4.96 8.76
N LEU A 319 -25.56 4.13 8.21
CA LEU A 319 -26.79 4.61 7.58
C LEU A 319 -27.61 5.56 8.47
N PRO A 320 -27.78 5.31 9.79
CA PRO A 320 -28.45 6.27 10.67
C PRO A 320 -27.78 7.65 10.66
N ASN A 321 -26.46 7.70 10.69
CA ASN A 321 -25.67 8.93 10.67
C ASN A 321 -25.79 9.71 9.35
N LEU A 322 -25.76 8.98 8.23
CA LEU A 322 -25.96 9.56 6.89
C LEU A 322 -27.38 10.12 6.74
N ARG A 323 -28.39 9.43 7.29
CA ARG A 323 -29.78 9.92 7.31
C ARG A 323 -29.95 11.16 8.20
N LEU A 324 -29.24 11.24 9.32
CA LEU A 324 -29.24 12.46 10.15
C LEU A 324 -28.71 13.67 9.37
N ALA A 325 -27.64 13.50 8.57
CA ALA A 325 -27.15 14.56 7.69
C ALA A 325 -28.17 14.93 6.60
N VAL A 326 -28.84 13.94 5.99
CA VAL A 326 -29.96 14.20 5.07
C VAL A 326 -31.07 15.01 5.73
N SER A 327 -31.47 14.68 6.95
CA SER A 327 -32.49 15.45 7.68
C SER A 327 -32.04 16.87 7.99
N ALA A 328 -30.75 17.08 8.29
CA ALA A 328 -30.21 18.39 8.65
C ALA A 328 -29.91 19.28 7.42
N ARG A 329 -29.52 18.69 6.27
CA ARG A 329 -28.99 19.44 5.12
C ARG A 329 -29.58 19.07 3.76
N GLY A 330 -30.45 18.07 3.72
CA GLY A 330 -31.15 17.62 2.52
C GLY A 330 -30.46 16.47 1.77
N PHE A 331 -29.16 16.23 1.99
CA PHE A 331 -28.41 15.15 1.35
C PHE A 331 -27.15 14.77 2.14
N SER A 332 -26.58 13.60 1.84
CA SER A 332 -25.24 13.20 2.25
C SER A 332 -24.57 12.34 1.18
N PHE A 333 -23.27 12.08 1.30
CA PHE A 333 -22.51 11.31 0.30
C PHE A 333 -21.65 10.21 0.91
N VAL A 334 -21.50 9.12 0.17
CA VAL A 334 -20.54 8.04 0.43
C VAL A 334 -19.53 8.01 -0.72
N ALA A 335 -18.28 8.36 -0.45
CA ALA A 335 -17.19 8.30 -1.40
C ALA A 335 -16.32 7.05 -1.16
N GLN A 336 -16.12 6.27 -2.21
CA GLN A 336 -15.35 5.04 -2.19
C GLN A 336 -14.02 5.25 -2.91
N VAL A 337 -12.90 5.17 -2.19
CA VAL A 337 -11.57 5.22 -2.81
C VAL A 337 -11.25 3.85 -3.40
N THR A 338 -11.49 3.74 -4.71
CA THR A 338 -11.30 2.52 -5.48
C THR A 338 -10.02 2.61 -6.33
N SER A 339 -9.93 1.90 -7.44
CA SER A 339 -8.78 1.92 -8.33
C SER A 339 -9.18 1.66 -9.77
N ARG A 340 -8.46 2.27 -10.71
CA ARG A 340 -8.51 1.93 -12.15
C ARG A 340 -8.37 0.43 -12.38
N ILE A 341 -7.58 -0.28 -11.58
CA ILE A 341 -7.39 -1.73 -11.78
C ILE A 341 -8.60 -2.58 -11.36
N GLY A 342 -9.62 -1.96 -10.73
CA GLY A 342 -10.93 -2.58 -10.53
C GLY A 342 -11.79 -2.59 -11.80
N SER A 343 -11.38 -1.88 -12.86
CA SER A 343 -12.02 -1.93 -14.16
C SER A 343 -11.77 -3.26 -14.86
N ILE A 344 -12.84 -3.92 -15.29
CA ILE A 344 -12.75 -5.15 -16.10
C ILE A 344 -12.35 -4.77 -17.53
N SER A 345 -12.95 -3.72 -18.07
CA SER A 345 -12.76 -3.27 -19.45
C SER A 345 -11.34 -2.74 -19.70
N ASP A 346 -10.74 -2.07 -18.71
CA ASP A 346 -9.36 -1.54 -18.78
C ASP A 346 -8.29 -2.61 -18.45
N ASN A 347 -8.69 -3.85 -18.14
CA ASN A 347 -7.74 -4.89 -17.74
C ASN A 347 -7.00 -5.52 -18.94
N SER A 348 -6.00 -4.80 -19.44
CA SER A 348 -5.08 -5.28 -20.49
C SER A 348 -3.78 -5.87 -19.95
N SER A 349 -3.51 -5.74 -18.64
CA SER A 349 -2.21 -6.11 -18.04
C SER A 349 -2.20 -7.46 -17.30
N GLY A 350 -3.37 -7.95 -16.85
CA GLY A 350 -3.45 -9.09 -15.93
C GLY A 350 -2.80 -8.81 -14.57
N GLY A 351 -2.52 -9.89 -13.81
CA GLY A 351 -1.91 -9.83 -12.47
C GLY A 351 -2.81 -9.20 -11.41
N ALA A 352 -2.29 -9.04 -10.20
CA ALA A 352 -2.95 -8.43 -9.05
C ALA A 352 -4.34 -9.02 -8.75
N TYR A 353 -4.50 -10.34 -8.93
CA TYR A 353 -5.80 -11.03 -8.95
C TYR A 353 -6.71 -10.65 -7.78
N ALA A 354 -6.21 -10.79 -6.54
CA ALA A 354 -6.93 -10.44 -5.33
C ALA A 354 -7.30 -8.95 -5.28
N HIS A 355 -6.38 -8.07 -5.65
CA HIS A 355 -6.62 -6.63 -5.59
C HIS A 355 -7.65 -6.19 -6.64
N ARG A 356 -7.51 -6.65 -7.89
CA ARG A 356 -8.47 -6.41 -8.98
C ARG A 356 -9.86 -6.91 -8.61
N ALA A 357 -9.96 -8.17 -8.17
CA ALA A 357 -11.23 -8.76 -7.75
C ALA A 357 -11.87 -7.96 -6.61
N SER A 358 -11.08 -7.55 -5.62
CA SER A 358 -11.59 -6.77 -4.49
C SER A 358 -12.08 -5.37 -4.89
N LYS A 359 -11.38 -4.66 -5.79
CA LYS A 359 -11.82 -3.34 -6.27
C LYS A 359 -12.98 -3.44 -7.27
N GLY A 360 -13.04 -4.50 -8.08
CA GLY A 360 -14.23 -4.82 -8.88
C GLY A 360 -15.46 -5.10 -8.02
N ALA A 361 -15.30 -5.89 -6.94
CA ALA A 361 -16.39 -6.14 -5.99
C ALA A 361 -16.86 -4.85 -5.29
N LEU A 362 -15.93 -3.98 -4.87
CA LEU A 362 -16.26 -2.65 -4.35
C LEU A 362 -17.09 -1.83 -5.34
N ASN A 363 -16.69 -1.82 -6.62
CA ASN A 363 -17.41 -1.09 -7.67
C ASN A 363 -18.84 -1.62 -7.83
N VAL A 364 -19.02 -2.95 -7.86
CA VAL A 364 -20.34 -3.59 -7.94
C VAL A 364 -21.21 -3.27 -6.73
N PHE A 365 -20.69 -3.43 -5.50
CA PHE A 365 -21.43 -3.08 -4.29
C PHE A 365 -21.84 -1.60 -4.28
N THR A 366 -20.96 -0.72 -4.74
CA THR A 366 -21.25 0.72 -4.79
C THR A 366 -22.32 1.03 -5.83
N LYS A 367 -22.38 0.29 -6.94
CA LYS A 367 -23.47 0.43 -7.93
C LYS A 367 -24.82 0.07 -7.35
N SER A 368 -24.90 -1.02 -6.57
CA SER A 368 -26.13 -1.37 -5.85
C SER A 368 -26.47 -0.32 -4.79
N LEU A 369 -25.49 0.09 -3.96
CA LEU A 369 -25.70 1.13 -2.96
C LEU A 369 -26.21 2.45 -3.57
N ALA A 370 -25.66 2.88 -4.70
CA ALA A 370 -26.10 4.10 -5.37
C ALA A 370 -27.60 4.06 -5.71
N ILE A 371 -28.10 2.92 -6.18
CA ILE A 371 -29.53 2.73 -6.52
C ILE A 371 -30.38 2.67 -5.24
N ASP A 372 -29.95 1.89 -4.24
CA ASP A 372 -30.73 1.69 -3.01
C ASP A 372 -30.79 2.95 -2.12
N LEU A 373 -29.77 3.79 -2.20
CA LEU A 373 -29.60 4.97 -1.34
C LEU A 373 -30.07 6.28 -2.01
N GLU A 374 -30.22 6.32 -3.33
CA GLU A 374 -30.72 7.50 -4.04
C GLU A 374 -32.09 7.99 -3.53
N PRO A 375 -33.12 7.14 -3.33
CA PRO A 375 -34.41 7.57 -2.78
C PRO A 375 -34.31 8.16 -1.36
N GLN A 376 -33.24 7.83 -0.65
CA GLN A 376 -32.94 8.35 0.69
C GLN A 376 -32.10 9.63 0.65
N LYS A 377 -31.82 10.18 -0.54
CA LYS A 377 -30.98 11.36 -0.77
C LYS A 377 -29.53 11.19 -0.29
N ILE A 378 -29.02 9.96 -0.36
CA ILE A 378 -27.62 9.64 -0.06
C ILE A 378 -26.93 9.25 -1.37
N GLY A 379 -26.03 10.09 -1.85
CA GLY A 379 -25.28 9.87 -3.09
C GLY A 379 -24.06 8.98 -2.90
N CYS A 380 -23.60 8.34 -3.97
CA CYS A 380 -22.41 7.48 -3.96
C CYS A 380 -21.40 7.91 -5.03
N LEU A 381 -20.11 7.83 -4.71
CA LEU A 381 -19.01 8.18 -5.63
C LEU A 381 -17.96 7.06 -5.67
N LEU A 382 -17.41 6.79 -6.86
CA LEU A 382 -16.26 5.92 -7.05
C LEU A 382 -15.08 6.75 -7.55
N LEU A 383 -14.05 6.86 -6.71
CA LEU A 383 -12.91 7.73 -6.97
C LEU A 383 -11.64 6.90 -7.13
N HIS A 384 -10.96 7.08 -8.26
CA HIS A 384 -9.62 6.55 -8.45
C HIS A 384 -8.57 7.64 -8.13
N PRO A 385 -7.72 7.43 -7.12
CA PRO A 385 -6.78 8.44 -6.64
C PRO A 385 -5.55 8.64 -7.54
N GLY A 386 -5.40 7.90 -8.64
CA GLY A 386 -4.14 7.82 -9.38
C GLY A 386 -3.15 6.86 -8.74
N ASN A 387 -1.90 6.86 -9.24
CA ASN A 387 -0.80 6.11 -8.64
C ASN A 387 -0.10 6.99 -7.59
N VAL A 388 -0.68 7.03 -6.38
CA VAL A 388 -0.26 7.97 -5.33
C VAL A 388 0.98 7.51 -4.58
N ASN A 389 1.91 8.42 -4.35
CA ASN A 389 3.17 8.22 -3.65
C ASN A 389 2.91 7.93 -2.16
N THR A 390 2.77 6.66 -1.79
CA THR A 390 2.45 6.27 -0.42
C THR A 390 3.18 4.98 -0.03
N ALA A 391 3.18 4.67 1.27
CA ALA A 391 3.67 3.37 1.74
C ALA A 391 2.95 2.16 1.08
N TYR A 392 1.74 2.35 0.51
CA TYR A 392 1.01 1.28 -0.20
C TYR A 392 1.76 0.76 -1.43
N ASN A 393 2.42 1.65 -2.21
CA ASN A 393 3.20 1.29 -3.39
C ASN A 393 4.71 1.49 -3.19
N ASN A 394 5.16 1.45 -1.92
CA ASN A 394 6.55 1.70 -1.53
C ASN A 394 7.09 3.06 -2.03
N PHE A 395 6.24 4.08 -2.02
CA PHE A 395 6.57 5.44 -2.44
C PHE A 395 7.08 5.54 -3.89
N ASN A 396 6.50 4.72 -4.78
CA ASN A 396 6.79 4.74 -6.22
C ASN A 396 5.63 5.34 -7.03
N GLY A 397 4.80 6.16 -6.38
CA GLY A 397 3.71 6.87 -7.04
C GLY A 397 4.23 8.02 -7.88
N ALA A 398 3.45 8.40 -8.89
CA ALA A 398 3.72 9.57 -9.73
C ALA A 398 2.96 10.83 -9.26
N VAL A 399 2.09 10.68 -8.26
CA VAL A 399 1.18 11.72 -7.77
C VAL A 399 1.37 11.83 -6.26
N GLU A 400 1.52 13.04 -5.72
CA GLU A 400 1.61 13.21 -4.27
C GLU A 400 0.23 13.06 -3.59
N PRO A 401 0.15 12.61 -2.32
CA PRO A 401 -1.11 12.43 -1.62
C PRO A 401 -2.01 13.67 -1.63
N GLU A 402 -1.44 14.85 -1.42
CA GLU A 402 -2.14 16.12 -1.40
C GLU A 402 -2.75 16.46 -2.78
N GLU A 403 -1.97 16.30 -3.86
CA GLU A 403 -2.45 16.50 -5.24
C GLU A 403 -3.61 15.56 -5.59
N SER A 404 -3.48 14.29 -5.19
CA SER A 404 -4.52 13.28 -5.36
C SER A 404 -5.82 13.66 -4.65
N VAL A 405 -5.70 14.07 -3.38
CA VAL A 405 -6.83 14.47 -2.54
C VAL A 405 -7.50 15.74 -3.04
N GLU A 406 -6.74 16.77 -3.42
CA GLU A 406 -7.32 17.99 -4.01
C GLU A 406 -8.17 17.68 -5.25
N GLY A 407 -7.70 16.77 -6.10
CA GLY A 407 -8.47 16.29 -7.26
C GLY A 407 -9.76 15.59 -6.86
N MET A 408 -9.68 14.63 -5.94
CA MET A 408 -10.86 13.91 -5.45
C MET A 408 -11.86 14.82 -4.73
N VAL A 409 -11.40 15.77 -3.92
CA VAL A 409 -12.25 16.77 -3.27
C VAL A 409 -13.00 17.59 -4.31
N ARG A 410 -12.34 18.09 -5.36
CA ARG A 410 -13.03 18.82 -6.43
C ARG A 410 -14.14 18.01 -7.09
N LEU A 411 -13.98 16.69 -7.18
CA LEU A 411 -15.03 15.80 -7.70
C LEU A 411 -16.16 15.62 -6.69
N ILE A 412 -15.83 15.45 -5.40
CA ILE A 412 -16.82 15.35 -4.31
C ILE A 412 -17.66 16.63 -4.22
N ASP A 413 -17.04 17.81 -4.29
CA ASP A 413 -17.73 19.12 -4.18
C ASP A 413 -18.66 19.40 -5.36
N ARG A 414 -18.37 18.81 -6.53
CA ARG A 414 -19.18 18.96 -7.74
C ARG A 414 -20.29 17.93 -7.87
N ALA A 415 -20.24 16.86 -7.07
CA ALA A 415 -21.20 15.78 -7.12
C ALA A 415 -22.60 16.24 -6.76
N LYS A 416 -23.60 15.77 -7.52
CA LYS A 416 -25.01 16.05 -7.28
C LYS A 416 -25.77 14.75 -7.09
N LEU A 417 -26.85 14.81 -6.31
CA LEU A 417 -27.80 13.71 -6.25
C LEU A 417 -28.41 13.48 -7.64
N GLY A 418 -28.57 12.20 -8.00
CA GLY A 418 -29.07 11.79 -9.32
C GLY A 418 -28.00 11.75 -10.41
N ASP A 419 -26.76 12.20 -10.14
CA ASP A 419 -25.66 11.97 -11.08
C ASP A 419 -25.47 10.45 -11.30
N PRO A 420 -25.26 10.00 -12.55
CA PRO A 420 -25.00 8.59 -12.79
C PRO A 420 -23.70 8.19 -12.10
N LEU A 421 -23.72 7.06 -11.40
CA LEU A 421 -22.50 6.53 -10.80
C LEU A 421 -21.46 6.25 -11.89
N GLN A 422 -20.31 6.89 -11.77
CA GLN A 422 -19.15 6.74 -12.65
C GLN A 422 -17.90 6.50 -11.81
N LEU A 423 -16.94 5.77 -12.38
CA LEU A 423 -15.61 5.63 -11.83
C LEU A 423 -14.74 6.79 -12.33
N LEU A 424 -14.39 7.73 -11.46
CA LEU A 424 -13.77 8.99 -11.84
C LEU A 424 -12.28 9.03 -11.44
N HIS A 425 -11.42 9.42 -12.38
CA HIS A 425 -10.01 9.70 -12.11
C HIS A 425 -9.85 11.06 -11.42
N PHE A 426 -9.05 11.12 -10.33
CA PHE A 426 -8.89 12.32 -9.50
C PHE A 426 -8.51 13.62 -10.26
N GLY A 427 -7.76 13.50 -11.36
CA GLY A 427 -7.26 14.65 -12.14
C GLY A 427 -8.36 15.60 -12.65
N LYS A 428 -8.92 15.32 -13.83
CA LYS A 428 -10.00 16.13 -14.43
C LYS A 428 -11.40 15.51 -14.25
N GLY A 429 -11.50 14.38 -13.56
CA GLY A 429 -12.73 13.60 -13.51
C GLY A 429 -12.95 12.75 -14.76
N ASP A 430 -11.87 12.36 -15.46
CA ASP A 430 -11.99 11.47 -16.61
C ASP A 430 -12.65 10.16 -16.18
N ILE A 431 -13.65 9.72 -16.94
CA ILE A 431 -14.39 8.49 -16.69
C ILE A 431 -13.46 7.32 -17.01
N ILE A 432 -13.40 6.36 -16.11
CA ILE A 432 -12.75 5.07 -16.30
C ILE A 432 -13.87 4.05 -16.53
N ASP A 433 -13.73 3.23 -17.56
CA ASP A 433 -14.72 2.20 -17.86
C ASP A 433 -14.84 1.17 -16.72
N TRP A 434 -15.98 0.49 -16.67
CA TRP A 434 -16.30 -0.51 -15.65
C TRP A 434 -15.41 -1.75 -15.69
#